data_AF-A0A2A4QTI3-F1
#
_entry.id   AF-A0A2A4QTI3-F1
#
_cell.length_a   1.000
_cell.length_b   1.000
_cell.length_c   1.000
_cell.angle_alpha   90.00
_cell.angle_beta   90.00
_cell.angle_gamma   90.00
#
_symmetry.space_group_name_H-M   'P 1'
#
loop_
_entity.id
_entity.type
_entity.pdbx_description
1 polymer ?
#
loop_
_entity_poly.entity_id
_entity_poly.type
_entity_poly.pdbx_seq_one_letter_code
_entity_poly.pdbx_strand_id
1 'polypeptide(L)' 'MLMPHHGSTTSSTTEFVQKVRPKIVIAQTGYKNRYGFPKEEVVKRYQGVGSEIYNTADGYVLIKLEDLR' A
#
# COMPACT_ATOMS: atom_id res chain seq x y z
N MET A 1 5.93 1.41 -3.78
CA MET A 1 6.36 1.45 -2.36
C MET A 1 5.63 0.38 -1.56
N LEU A 2 6.15 0.02 -0.38
CA LEU A 2 5.44 -0.84 0.56
C LEU A 2 4.50 0.02 1.42
N MET A 3 3.33 -0.51 1.78
CA MET A 3 2.38 0.19 2.64
C MET A 3 2.91 0.20 4.09
N PRO A 4 3.21 1.39 4.66
CA PRO A 4 3.73 1.51 6.02
C PRO A 4 2.86 0.76 7.03
N HIS A 5 3.50 0.02 7.93
CA HIS A 5 2.85 -0.78 8.97
C HIS A 5 1.66 -1.62 8.43
N HIS A 6 1.85 -2.22 7.25
CA HIS A 6 0.87 -3.07 6.57
C HIS A 6 -0.48 -2.39 6.25
N GLY A 7 -0.60 -1.06 6.40
CA GLY A 7 -1.84 -0.31 6.26
C GLY A 7 -2.58 -0.04 7.57
N SER A 8 -1.87 0.16 8.67
CA SER A 8 -2.43 0.67 9.93
C SER A 8 -2.93 2.12 9.79
N THR A 9 -4.02 2.47 10.48
CA THR A 9 -4.56 3.85 10.57
C THR A 9 -3.55 4.84 11.17
N THR A 10 -2.66 4.36 12.05
CA THR A 10 -1.58 5.14 12.68
C THR A 10 -0.38 5.37 11.78
N SER A 11 -0.46 4.96 10.51
CA SER A 11 0.60 5.09 9.52
C SER A 11 0.06 5.79 8.26
N SER A 12 0.96 6.16 7.34
CA SER A 12 0.56 6.65 6.02
C SER A 12 -0.35 7.88 6.10
N THR A 13 0.05 8.92 6.85
CA THR A 13 -0.77 10.14 7.00
C THR A 13 -1.10 10.74 5.63
N THR A 14 -2.18 11.52 5.55
CA THR A 14 -2.61 12.14 4.30
C THR A 14 -1.49 12.99 3.67
N GLU A 15 -0.78 13.76 4.48
CA GLU A 15 0.33 14.62 4.05
C GLU A 15 1.47 13.79 3.46
N PHE A 16 1.83 12.68 4.11
CA PHE A 16 2.86 11.78 3.61
C PHE A 16 2.47 11.13 2.29
N VAL A 17 1.25 10.61 2.18
CA VAL A 17 0.75 9.95 0.97
C VAL A 17 0.66 10.93 -0.21
N GLN A 18 0.21 12.16 0.04
CA GLN A 18 0.18 13.22 -0.96
C GLN A 18 1.58 13.63 -1.43
N LYS A 19 2.55 13.71 -0.50
CA LYS A 19 3.91 14.13 -0.80
C LYS A 19 4.69 13.09 -1.61
N VAL A 20 4.55 11.81 -1.26
CA VAL A 20 5.24 10.71 -1.96
C VAL A 20 4.53 10.32 -3.25
N ARG A 21 3.19 10.39 -3.26
CA ARG A 21 2.32 10.08 -4.40
C ARG A 21 2.78 8.85 -5.21
N PRO A 22 2.89 7.67 -4.56
CA PRO A 22 3.41 6.48 -5.22
C PRO A 22 2.49 6.02 -6.35
N LYS A 23 3.06 5.54 -7.46
CA LYS A 23 2.28 4.89 -8.52
C LYS A 23 1.74 3.53 -8.08
N ILE A 24 2.57 2.75 -7.41
CA ILE A 24 2.26 1.40 -6.94
C ILE A 24 2.47 1.34 -5.42
N VAL A 25 1.53 0.74 -4.70
CA VAL A 25 1.58 0.49 -3.26
C VAL A 25 1.30 -0.99 -2.99
N ILE A 26 2.16 -1.63 -2.19
CA ILE A 26 2.02 -3.05 -1.85
C ILE A 26 1.69 -3.17 -0.37
N ALA A 27 0.46 -3.61 -0.05
CA ALA A 27 0.08 -4.04 1.28
C ALA A 27 0.70 -5.41 1.56
N GLN A 28 1.65 -5.46 2.48
CA GLN A 28 2.37 -6.68 2.84
C GLN A 28 1.62 -7.45 3.93
N THR A 29 0.38 -7.86 3.66
CA THR A 29 -0.44 -8.57 4.66
C THR A 29 -0.47 -10.06 4.43
N GLY A 30 -0.80 -10.82 5.48
CA GLY A 30 -1.04 -12.26 5.39
C GLY A 30 -2.51 -12.59 5.15
N TYR A 31 -2.78 -13.75 4.55
CA TYR A 31 -4.13 -14.30 4.44
C TYR A 31 -4.80 -14.37 5.81
N LYS A 32 -6.06 -13.91 5.90
CA LYS A 32 -6.82 -13.80 7.16
C LYS A 32 -6.06 -13.08 8.29
N ASN A 33 -5.31 -12.04 7.96
CA ASN A 33 -4.62 -11.21 8.95
C ASN A 33 -5.57 -10.75 10.07
N ARG A 34 -5.30 -11.19 11.32
CA ARG A 34 -6.11 -10.91 12.51
C ARG A 34 -6.23 -9.42 12.87
N TYR A 35 -5.32 -8.57 12.40
CA TYR A 35 -5.35 -7.13 12.67
C TYR A 35 -6.34 -6.38 11.75
N GLY A 36 -6.85 -7.04 10.71
CA GLY A 36 -7.73 -6.43 9.72
C GLY A 36 -7.03 -5.30 8.96
N PHE A 37 -5.77 -5.54 8.54
CA PHE A 37 -5.03 -4.66 7.64
C PHE A 37 -5.07 -5.20 6.19
N PRO A 38 -4.92 -4.31 5.18
CA PRO A 38 -4.87 -2.86 5.31
C PRO A 38 -6.23 -2.28 5.72
N LYS A 39 -6.24 -1.18 6.49
CA LYS A 39 -7.49 -0.51 6.86
C LYS A 39 -8.08 0.18 5.63
N GLU A 40 -9.41 0.10 5.49
CA GLU A 40 -10.12 0.67 4.34
C GLU A 40 -9.83 2.16 4.16
N GLU A 41 -9.71 2.93 5.24
CA GLU A 41 -9.34 4.35 5.18
C GLU A 41 -7.93 4.60 4.60
N VAL A 42 -6.98 3.71 4.88
CA VAL A 42 -5.61 3.80 4.33
C VAL A 42 -5.63 3.44 2.84
N VAL A 43 -6.42 2.42 2.46
CA VAL A 43 -6.65 2.06 1.04
C VAL A 43 -7.23 3.25 0.28
N LYS A 44 -8.30 3.87 0.80
CA LYS A 44 -8.94 5.05 0.20
C LYS A 44 -7.99 6.23 0.05
N ARG A 45 -7.10 6.46 1.03
CA ARG A 45 -6.09 7.53 0.97
C ARG A 45 -5.12 7.34 -0.20
N TYR A 46 -4.63 6.12 -0.42
CA TYR A 46 -3.76 5.81 -1.55
C TYR A 46 -4.49 5.85 -2.90
N GLN A 47 -5.72 5.33 -2.97
CA GLN A 47 -6.57 5.46 -4.16
C GLN A 47 -6.85 6.92 -4.52
N GLY A 48 -7.07 7.77 -3.51
CA GLY A 48 -7.32 9.20 -3.68
C GLY A 48 -6.16 9.98 -4.31
N VAL A 49 -4.93 9.46 -4.26
CA VAL A 49 -3.77 10.04 -4.96
C VAL A 49 -3.43 9.32 -6.27
N GLY A 50 -4.29 8.39 -6.72
CA GLY A 50 -4.13 7.64 -7.96
C GLY A 50 -3.19 6.44 -7.85
N SER A 51 -2.97 5.90 -6.66
CA SER A 51 -2.10 4.71 -6.48
C SER A 51 -2.83 3.44 -6.89
N GLU A 52 -2.13 2.55 -7.59
CA GLU A 52 -2.51 1.15 -7.73
C GLU A 52 -2.08 0.38 -6.48
N ILE A 53 -2.96 -0.48 -5.95
CA ILE A 53 -2.74 -1.19 -4.69
C ILE A 53 -2.76 -2.69 -4.94
N TYR A 54 -1.72 -3.38 -4.47
CA TYR A 54 -1.64 -4.85 -4.46
C TYR A 54 -1.51 -5.35 -3.04
N ASN A 55 -1.99 -6.56 -2.76
CA ASN A 55 -1.88 -7.17 -1.44
C ASN A 55 -1.27 -8.58 -1.53
N THR A 56 -0.26 -8.86 -0.71
CA THR A 56 0.35 -10.19 -0.63
C THR A 56 -0.54 -11.24 0.04
N ALA A 57 -1.69 -10.85 0.61
CA ALA A 57 -2.71 -11.80 1.06
C ALA A 57 -3.36 -12.55 -0.12
N ASP A 58 -3.31 -11.97 -1.33
CA ASP A 58 -3.90 -12.54 -2.54
C ASP A 58 -2.91 -13.43 -3.32
N GLY A 59 -1.64 -13.47 -2.90
CA GLY A 59 -0.56 -14.20 -3.57
C GLY A 59 0.80 -13.51 -3.41
N TYR A 60 1.72 -13.76 -4.35
CA TYR A 60 2.99 -13.02 -4.40
C TYR A 60 2.89 -11.85 -5.39
N VAL A 61 3.60 -10.76 -5.09
CA VAL A 61 3.74 -9.61 -5.99
C VAL A 61 5.17 -9.59 -6.52
N LEU A 62 5.33 -9.69 -7.84
CA LEU A 62 6.62 -9.53 -8.52
C LEU A 62 6.63 -8.19 -9.26
N ILE A 63 7.54 -7.29 -8.90
CA ILE A 63 7.76 -6.04 -9.62
C ILE A 63 9.00 -6.20 -10.49
N LYS A 64 8.81 -6.08 -11.81
CA LYS A 64 9.91 -5.92 -12.76
C LYS A 64 10.12 -4.42 -12.95
N LEU A 65 11.32 -3.96 -12.60
CA LEU A 65 11.74 -2.60 -12.87
C LEU A 65 12.58 -2.65 -14.14
N GLU A 66 12.13 -1.99 -15.20
CA GLU A 66 12.90 -1.82 -16.42
C GLU A 66 13.57 -0.45 -16.37
N ASP A 67 14.90 -0.44 -16.47
CA ASP A 67 15.81 0.72 -16.50
C ASP A 67 15.43 1.88 -15.55
N LEU A 68 16.02 1.89 -14.35
CA LEU A 68 16.09 3.08 -13.49
C LEU A 68 17.13 4.04 -14.09
N ARG A 69 16.76 4.78 -15.13
CA ARG A 69 17.47 6.01 -15.49
C ARG A 69 16.91 7.18 -14.71
#